data_AF-A0A9R1M6G8-F1
#
_entry.id   AF-A0A9R1M6G8-F1
#
_cell.length_a   1.000
_cell.length_b   1.000
_cell.length_c   1.000
_cell.angle_alpha   90.00
_cell.angle_beta   90.00
_cell.angle_gamma   90.00
#
_symmetry.space_group_name_H-M   'P 1'
#
loop_
_entity.id
_entity.type
_entity.pdbx_description
1 polymer ?
#
loop_
_entity_poly.entity_id
_entity_poly.type
_entity_poly.pdbx_seq_one_letter_code
_entity_poly.pdbx_strand_id
1 'polypeptide(L)'
;GSRLPPADGDAAGRILVPDRLAIAEGSPRNGSHPLQTPPLDNRRRRGHLLPASYPLEAQARWKEKRRRLDRSLPVTSLMDFNSEDEIQQLSLSTDFLVELSDGIFAKREPCSTFGTFSHQAVDFILALLKNILSSKREKELVEEIIDGLVTRLMKRMCTIPENAGTSDSGPVDCSDAQFNVQHLFRKLGNEEFIGQRIILAVSQKISNVSESLLLLDPFDDSFPDMHGNMFMLIQLIEFLISDYMKIWLCCEQFDRKIFEEWVRSILKARKDLEVLENINGLYVVYIERVVGRLAREVAPAAHEGKLDLDVFSKLLC
;
A
#
# COMPACT_ATOMS: atom_id res chain seq x y z
N GLY A 1 -26.00 -21.06 50.89
CA GLY A 1 -27.44 -21.00 51.18
C GLY A 1 -27.87 -19.56 51.10
N SER A 2 -28.68 -19.22 50.09
CA SER A 2 -30.07 -18.73 50.27
C SER A 2 -30.10 -17.20 50.16
N ARG A 3 -30.93 -16.52 49.36
CA ARG A 3 -32.04 -16.86 48.48
C ARG A 3 -32.31 -15.63 47.59
N LEU A 4 -32.61 -15.84 46.31
CA LEU A 4 -33.41 -14.93 45.47
C LEU A 4 -34.85 -14.84 46.01
N PRO A 5 -35.60 -13.78 45.66
CA PRO A 5 -36.70 -13.96 44.69
C PRO A 5 -36.98 -12.69 43.83
N PRO A 6 -38.05 -12.64 43.00
CA PRO A 6 -38.23 -13.42 41.77
C PRO A 6 -38.47 -12.52 40.53
N ALA A 7 -38.49 -13.16 39.36
CA ALA A 7 -38.94 -12.62 38.09
C ALA A 7 -40.46 -12.82 37.92
N ASP A 8 -41.09 -11.90 37.17
CA ASP A 8 -42.28 -12.04 36.28
C ASP A 8 -42.64 -10.61 35.81
N GLY A 9 -42.98 -10.29 34.56
CA GLY A 9 -43.24 -11.11 33.39
C GLY A 9 -43.37 -10.25 32.13
N ASP A 10 -43.47 -10.97 31.01
CA ASP A 10 -43.66 -10.55 29.62
C ASP A 10 -44.64 -9.40 29.36
N ALA A 11 -44.29 -8.54 28.39
CA ALA A 11 -45.21 -8.17 27.31
C ALA A 11 -44.43 -7.63 26.10
N ALA A 12 -44.43 -8.43 25.04
CA ALA A 12 -44.06 -8.06 23.69
C ALA A 12 -44.97 -6.96 23.12
N GLY A 13 -44.43 -6.12 22.22
CA GLY A 13 -45.22 -5.60 21.11
C GLY A 13 -44.95 -4.17 20.66
N ARG A 14 -44.52 -4.08 19.39
CA ARG A 14 -44.94 -3.12 18.37
C ARG A 14 -44.19 -1.79 18.25
N ILE A 15 -43.25 -1.84 17.30
CA ILE A 15 -43.08 -0.94 16.14
C ILE A 15 -44.24 0.08 15.98
N LEU A 16 -43.89 1.36 15.96
CA LEU A 16 -44.71 2.42 15.37
C LEU A 16 -43.80 3.47 14.69
N VAL A 17 -43.82 3.40 13.35
CA VAL A 17 -43.43 4.45 12.42
C VAL A 17 -44.52 5.54 12.45
N PRO A 18 -44.20 6.84 12.42
CA PRO A 18 -45.17 7.86 12.07
C PRO A 18 -45.15 8.12 10.57
N ASP A 19 -46.35 8.02 10.00
CA ASP A 19 -46.72 8.22 8.61
C ASP A 19 -46.78 9.71 8.22
N ARG A 20 -46.45 9.95 6.95
CA ARG A 20 -47.04 10.88 5.98
C ARG A 20 -47.75 12.17 6.45
N LEU A 21 -47.28 13.28 5.86
CA LEU A 21 -48.14 14.37 5.37
C LEU A 21 -47.89 14.56 3.87
N ALA A 22 -48.97 14.55 3.10
CA ALA A 22 -48.99 14.79 1.66
C ALA A 22 -49.97 15.94 1.35
N ILE A 23 -49.84 16.42 0.10
CA ILE A 23 -50.78 17.17 -0.74
C ILE A 23 -50.50 18.68 -0.87
N ALA A 24 -50.04 19.06 -2.07
CA ALA A 24 -50.71 20.07 -2.89
C ALA A 24 -50.39 19.84 -4.38
N GLU A 25 -51.41 19.51 -5.15
CA GLU A 25 -51.40 19.45 -6.62
C GLU A 25 -51.34 20.85 -7.24
N GLY A 26 -50.77 20.95 -8.44
CA GLY A 26 -50.83 22.16 -9.26
C GLY A 26 -50.10 22.01 -10.60
N SER A 27 -50.81 21.52 -11.61
CA SER A 27 -50.54 21.73 -13.04
C SER A 27 -51.90 22.09 -13.67
N PRO A 28 -52.03 22.83 -14.80
CA PRO A 28 -51.29 22.57 -16.05
C PRO A 28 -51.00 23.80 -16.96
N ARG A 29 -50.19 23.64 -18.03
CA ARG A 29 -50.58 23.85 -19.45
C ARG A 29 -49.42 23.89 -20.46
N ASN A 30 -49.74 23.34 -21.63
CA ASN A 30 -49.03 23.22 -22.90
C ASN A 30 -48.41 24.50 -23.48
N GLY A 31 -47.35 24.32 -24.28
CA GLY A 31 -46.89 25.26 -25.31
C GLY A 31 -45.80 24.65 -26.20
N SER A 32 -46.10 24.50 -27.48
CA SER A 32 -45.37 23.78 -28.53
C SER A 32 -44.51 24.69 -29.43
N HIS A 33 -43.23 24.32 -29.66
CA HIS A 33 -42.34 24.48 -30.86
C HIS A 33 -42.23 25.83 -31.65
N PRO A 34 -41.28 26.07 -32.60
CA PRO A 34 -40.05 25.33 -33.02
C PRO A 34 -38.78 26.20 -33.33
N LEU A 35 -37.68 25.51 -33.70
CA LEU A 35 -36.59 25.87 -34.66
C LEU A 35 -35.80 27.20 -34.54
N GLN A 36 -34.47 27.09 -34.35
CA GLN A 36 -33.47 27.89 -35.08
C GLN A 36 -32.04 27.34 -34.94
N THR A 37 -31.50 26.80 -36.03
CA THR A 37 -30.06 26.79 -36.37
C THR A 37 -29.73 28.08 -37.15
N PRO A 38 -28.50 28.62 -37.06
CA PRO A 38 -27.53 28.47 -38.18
C PRO A 38 -26.05 28.65 -37.72
N PRO A 39 -25.05 28.86 -38.60
CA PRO A 39 -24.60 28.01 -39.71
C PRO A 39 -23.10 27.63 -39.61
N LEU A 40 -22.70 26.61 -40.39
CA LEU A 40 -21.34 26.39 -40.88
C LEU A 40 -21.10 27.30 -42.09
N ASP A 41 -20.03 28.11 -42.13
CA ASP A 41 -18.97 28.03 -43.18
C ASP A 41 -17.78 29.00 -42.96
N ASN A 42 -16.62 28.53 -43.43
CA ASN A 42 -15.41 29.22 -43.92
C ASN A 42 -14.35 29.88 -43.00
N ARG A 43 -13.32 29.07 -42.73
CA ARG A 43 -11.90 29.26 -43.10
C ARG A 43 -11.43 30.71 -43.40
N ARG A 44 -10.50 31.22 -42.57
CA ARG A 44 -9.10 31.50 -42.95
C ARG A 44 -8.20 31.99 -41.79
N ARG A 45 -7.22 31.13 -41.48
CA ARG A 45 -5.78 31.39 -41.22
C ARG A 45 -5.34 32.42 -40.16
N ARG A 46 -4.76 31.88 -39.08
CA ARG A 46 -3.45 32.18 -38.42
C ARG A 46 -3.36 31.17 -37.26
N GLY A 47 -2.31 30.43 -36.95
CA GLY A 47 -0.95 30.21 -37.43
C GLY A 47 -0.36 29.16 -36.46
N HIS A 48 0.36 28.18 -37.01
CA HIS A 48 1.21 27.14 -36.41
C HIS A 48 1.38 27.05 -34.88
N LEU A 49 1.10 25.87 -34.32
CA LEU A 49 2.10 24.98 -33.69
C LEU A 49 1.45 23.62 -33.38
N LEU A 50 1.95 22.57 -34.02
CA LEU A 50 1.59 21.17 -33.78
C LEU A 50 2.06 20.76 -32.37
N PRO A 51 1.25 20.03 -31.56
CA PRO A 51 1.80 19.29 -30.45
C PRO A 51 2.60 18.11 -31.01
N ALA A 52 3.81 17.95 -30.51
CA ALA A 52 4.75 16.91 -30.90
C ALA A 52 4.09 15.53 -30.96
N SER A 53 4.26 14.87 -32.11
CA SER A 53 4.05 13.45 -32.27
C SER A 53 4.88 12.69 -31.23
N TYR A 54 4.19 12.04 -30.28
CA TYR A 54 4.78 11.02 -29.44
C TYR A 54 5.43 9.94 -30.31
N PRO A 55 6.62 9.43 -29.99
CA PRO A 55 7.31 8.51 -30.88
C PRO A 55 6.57 7.17 -30.92
N LEU A 56 5.98 6.86 -32.08
CA LEU A 56 5.44 5.54 -32.43
C LEU A 56 6.47 4.41 -32.20
N GLU A 57 7.75 4.75 -32.10
CA GLU A 57 8.86 3.86 -31.75
C GLU A 57 8.78 3.31 -30.32
N ALA A 58 8.28 4.09 -29.35
CA ALA A 58 8.05 3.60 -28.00
C ALA A 58 6.97 2.53 -28.04
N GLN A 59 5.81 2.83 -28.64
CA GLN A 59 4.69 1.88 -28.75
C GLN A 59 5.06 0.63 -29.57
N ALA A 60 5.95 0.77 -30.55
CA ALA A 60 6.51 -0.34 -31.31
C ALA A 60 7.46 -1.20 -30.46
N ARG A 61 8.36 -0.59 -29.67
CA ARG A 61 9.21 -1.30 -28.68
C ARG A 61 8.37 -2.04 -27.64
N TRP A 62 7.30 -1.43 -27.14
CA TRP A 62 6.37 -2.04 -26.19
C TRP A 62 5.62 -3.24 -26.80
N LYS A 63 5.16 -3.16 -28.06
CA LYS A 63 4.54 -4.28 -28.78
C LYS A 63 5.54 -5.40 -29.11
N GLU A 64 6.80 -5.07 -29.37
CA GLU A 64 7.88 -6.04 -29.60
C GLU A 64 8.25 -6.79 -28.31
N LYS A 65 8.31 -6.09 -27.16
CA LYS A 65 8.52 -6.70 -25.82
C LYS A 65 7.39 -7.70 -25.49
N ARG A 66 6.14 -7.39 -25.86
CA ARG A 66 4.98 -8.28 -25.68
C ARG A 66 5.07 -9.55 -26.54
N ARG A 67 5.49 -9.45 -27.82
CA ARG A 67 5.66 -10.65 -28.68
C ARG A 67 6.73 -11.62 -28.17
N ARG A 68 7.72 -11.15 -27.41
CA ARG A 68 8.71 -12.01 -26.76
C ARG A 68 8.14 -12.76 -25.56
N LEU A 69 7.16 -12.18 -24.86
CA LEU A 69 6.44 -12.81 -23.74
C LEU A 69 5.37 -13.82 -24.22
N ASP A 70 4.78 -13.59 -25.39
CA ASP A 70 3.76 -14.48 -25.99
C ASP A 70 4.34 -15.75 -26.64
N ARG A 71 5.68 -15.92 -26.66
CA ARG A 71 6.28 -17.23 -26.95
C ARG A 71 6.12 -18.12 -25.72
N SER A 72 5.00 -18.84 -25.69
CA SER A 72 4.77 -20.09 -24.96
C SER A 72 5.86 -20.46 -23.95
N LEU A 73 5.61 -20.17 -22.68
CA LEU A 73 6.38 -20.70 -21.55
C LEU A 73 6.39 -22.23 -21.64
N PRO A 74 7.56 -22.91 -21.69
CA PRO A 74 7.62 -24.33 -21.52
C PRO A 74 7.26 -24.66 -20.07
N VAL A 75 6.17 -25.38 -19.90
CA VAL A 75 5.83 -26.09 -18.67
C VAL A 75 6.94 -27.11 -18.39
N THR A 76 7.50 -27.05 -17.19
CA THR A 76 8.34 -28.06 -16.54
C THR A 76 9.56 -28.57 -17.33
N SER A 77 10.72 -27.96 -17.09
CA SER A 77 11.91 -28.75 -16.79
C SER A 77 12.66 -28.13 -15.61
N LEU A 78 12.91 -28.98 -14.62
CA LEU A 78 13.85 -28.77 -13.53
C LEU A 78 15.22 -28.59 -14.18
N MET A 79 15.63 -27.33 -14.40
CA MET A 79 16.96 -26.97 -14.86
C MET A 79 17.75 -26.48 -13.64
N ASP A 80 18.94 -27.04 -13.43
CA ASP A 80 19.96 -26.46 -12.56
C ASP A 80 20.19 -25.01 -12.99
N PHE A 81 19.64 -24.06 -12.23
CA PHE A 81 19.88 -22.65 -12.45
C PHE A 81 21.29 -22.31 -11.97
N ASN A 82 22.05 -21.60 -12.80
CA ASN A 82 23.27 -20.95 -12.34
C ASN A 82 22.89 -19.81 -11.37
N SER A 83 23.67 -19.55 -10.31
CA SER A 83 23.32 -18.53 -9.31
C SER A 83 23.18 -17.13 -9.91
N GLU A 84 23.97 -16.83 -10.94
CA GLU A 84 23.91 -15.58 -11.69
C GLU A 84 22.57 -15.40 -12.42
N ASP A 85 21.96 -16.50 -12.89
CA ASP A 85 20.65 -16.45 -13.55
C ASP A 85 19.53 -16.15 -12.53
N GLU A 86 19.63 -16.68 -11.31
CA GLU A 86 18.63 -16.45 -10.25
C GLU A 86 18.63 -14.99 -9.79
N ILE A 87 19.79 -14.37 -9.61
CA ILE A 87 19.89 -12.94 -9.25
C ILE A 87 19.34 -12.05 -10.36
N GLN A 88 19.69 -12.34 -11.62
CA GLN A 88 19.15 -11.58 -12.75
C GLN A 88 17.62 -11.73 -12.83
N GLN A 89 17.09 -12.93 -12.62
CA GLN A 89 15.65 -13.16 -12.58
C GLN A 89 14.99 -12.42 -11.41
N LEU A 90 15.63 -12.38 -10.23
CA LEU A 90 15.13 -11.61 -9.10
C LEU A 90 15.05 -10.12 -9.46
N SER A 91 16.13 -9.54 -9.98
CA SER A 91 16.17 -8.14 -10.42
C SER A 91 15.05 -7.83 -11.43
N LEU A 92 14.95 -8.64 -12.50
CA LEU A 92 13.92 -8.46 -13.53
C LEU A 92 12.49 -8.57 -12.97
N SER A 93 12.27 -9.47 -12.01
CA SER A 93 10.96 -9.67 -11.39
C SER A 93 10.59 -8.50 -10.48
N THR A 94 11.56 -7.97 -9.72
CA THR A 94 11.33 -6.75 -8.92
C THR A 94 11.04 -5.55 -9.80
N ASP A 95 11.76 -5.39 -10.93
CA ASP A 95 11.52 -4.33 -11.90
C ASP A 95 10.15 -4.45 -12.55
N PHE A 96 9.74 -5.67 -12.91
CA PHE A 96 8.40 -5.94 -13.44
C PHE A 96 7.30 -5.57 -12.44
N LEU A 97 7.45 -5.93 -11.16
CA LEU A 97 6.46 -5.60 -10.13
C LEU A 97 6.32 -4.07 -9.94
N VAL A 98 7.43 -3.36 -10.03
CA VAL A 98 7.46 -1.89 -9.97
C VAL A 98 6.81 -1.28 -11.23
N GLU A 99 7.11 -1.81 -12.42
CA GLU A 99 6.49 -1.39 -13.70
C GLU A 99 4.98 -1.63 -13.70
N LEU A 100 4.53 -2.78 -13.17
CA LEU A 100 3.12 -3.11 -13.01
C LEU A 100 2.43 -2.14 -12.04
N SER A 101 3.13 -1.73 -10.97
CA SER A 101 2.65 -0.71 -10.05
C SER A 101 2.53 0.65 -10.76
N ASP A 102 3.47 1.04 -11.62
CA ASP A 102 3.31 2.26 -12.43
C ASP A 102 2.10 2.20 -13.37
N GLY A 103 1.78 1.01 -13.90
CA GLY A 103 0.62 0.78 -14.75
C GLY A 103 -0.72 1.15 -14.10
N ILE A 104 -0.90 0.84 -12.80
CA ILE A 104 -2.12 1.21 -12.06
C ILE A 104 -2.20 2.71 -11.77
N PHE A 105 -1.08 3.37 -11.46
CA PHE A 105 -1.07 4.83 -11.28
C PHE A 105 -1.32 5.58 -12.60
N ALA A 106 -0.88 5.01 -13.73
CA ALA A 106 -1.12 5.56 -15.06
C ALA A 106 -2.50 5.21 -15.65
N LYS A 107 -3.36 4.50 -14.90
CA LYS A 107 -4.63 3.92 -15.38
C LYS A 107 -4.48 3.11 -16.68
N ARG A 108 -3.31 2.52 -16.91
CA ARG A 108 -3.01 1.69 -18.10
C ARG A 108 -3.45 0.24 -17.93
N GLU A 109 -3.48 -0.22 -16.68
CA GLU A 109 -3.82 -1.60 -16.32
C GLU A 109 -5.14 -1.68 -15.54
N PRO A 110 -6.06 -2.59 -15.89
CA PRO A 110 -7.24 -2.87 -15.08
C PRO A 110 -6.84 -3.41 -13.70
N CYS A 111 -7.59 -3.05 -12.66
CA CYS A 111 -7.33 -3.51 -11.29
C CYS A 111 -7.36 -5.05 -11.16
N SER A 112 -8.19 -5.74 -11.94
CA SER A 112 -8.25 -7.22 -11.98
C SER A 112 -6.99 -7.86 -12.61
N THR A 113 -6.44 -7.22 -13.63
CA THR A 113 -5.19 -7.63 -14.28
C THR A 113 -4.00 -7.42 -13.34
N PHE A 114 -3.97 -6.28 -12.65
CA PHE A 114 -2.97 -5.99 -11.62
C PHE A 114 -2.98 -7.07 -10.53
N GLY A 115 -4.15 -7.40 -9.97
CA GLY A 115 -4.26 -8.41 -8.91
C GLY A 115 -3.69 -9.77 -9.30
N THR A 116 -3.89 -10.20 -10.55
CA THR A 116 -3.42 -11.49 -11.04
C THR A 116 -1.91 -11.49 -11.28
N PHE A 117 -1.39 -10.50 -12.02
CA PHE A 117 0.04 -10.45 -12.33
C PHE A 117 0.91 -10.10 -11.12
N SER A 118 0.41 -9.25 -10.23
CA SER A 118 1.16 -8.92 -9.02
C SER A 118 1.25 -10.11 -8.06
N HIS A 119 0.20 -10.93 -7.94
CA HIS A 119 0.25 -12.17 -7.18
C HIS A 119 1.31 -13.11 -7.72
N GLN A 120 1.31 -13.35 -9.03
CA GLN A 120 2.29 -14.23 -9.69
C GLN A 120 3.72 -13.70 -9.54
N ALA A 121 3.92 -12.39 -9.72
CA ALA A 121 5.23 -11.77 -9.56
C ALA A 121 5.74 -11.86 -8.12
N VAL A 122 4.88 -11.62 -7.13
CA VAL A 122 5.25 -11.77 -5.72
C VAL A 122 5.61 -13.23 -5.41
N ASP A 123 4.78 -14.20 -5.80
CA ASP A 123 5.08 -15.62 -5.57
C ASP A 123 6.41 -16.04 -6.18
N PHE A 124 6.70 -15.56 -7.40
CA PHE A 124 7.95 -15.84 -8.08
C PHE A 124 9.16 -15.21 -7.38
N ILE A 125 9.04 -13.94 -6.94
CA ILE A 125 10.07 -13.26 -6.13
C ILE A 125 10.34 -14.03 -4.84
N LEU A 126 9.28 -14.45 -4.11
CA LEU A 126 9.44 -15.19 -2.86
C LEU A 126 10.09 -16.56 -3.08
N ALA A 127 9.75 -17.26 -4.16
CA ALA A 127 10.35 -18.54 -4.51
C ALA A 127 11.84 -18.39 -4.85
N LEU A 128 12.20 -17.42 -5.70
CA LEU A 128 13.60 -17.12 -6.04
C LEU A 128 14.41 -16.74 -4.80
N LEU A 129 13.86 -15.88 -3.95
CA LEU A 129 14.55 -15.42 -2.74
C LEU A 129 14.86 -16.60 -1.81
N LYS A 130 13.93 -17.53 -1.61
CA LYS A 130 14.17 -18.74 -0.82
C LYS A 130 15.31 -19.59 -1.37
N ASN A 131 15.39 -19.75 -2.68
CA ASN A 131 16.46 -20.51 -3.33
C ASN A 131 17.82 -19.83 -3.11
N ILE A 132 17.90 -18.52 -3.40
CA ILE A 132 19.15 -17.77 -3.29
C ILE A 132 19.64 -17.72 -1.84
N LEU A 133 18.75 -17.42 -0.88
CA LEU A 133 19.10 -17.38 0.55
C LEU A 133 19.54 -18.74 1.09
N SER A 134 18.98 -19.83 0.57
CA SER A 134 19.40 -21.19 0.93
C SER A 134 20.83 -21.50 0.45
N SER A 135 21.25 -20.92 -0.67
CA SER A 135 22.60 -21.10 -1.22
C SER A 135 23.68 -20.30 -0.46
N LYS A 136 23.29 -19.34 0.40
CA LYS A 136 24.17 -18.39 1.13
C LYS A 136 25.14 -17.58 0.27
N ARG A 137 24.98 -17.57 -1.06
CA ARG A 137 25.80 -16.78 -1.98
C ARG A 137 25.16 -15.41 -2.22
N GLU A 138 26.00 -14.41 -2.51
CA GLU A 138 25.57 -13.11 -3.07
C GLU A 138 24.52 -12.34 -2.24
N LYS A 139 24.52 -12.54 -0.91
CA LYS A 139 23.56 -11.91 0.01
C LYS A 139 23.50 -10.38 -0.16
N GLU A 140 24.64 -9.71 -0.30
CA GLU A 140 24.72 -8.25 -0.46
C GLU A 140 23.95 -7.74 -1.69
N LEU A 141 24.05 -8.42 -2.84
CA LEU A 141 23.33 -8.04 -4.06
C LEU A 141 21.83 -8.26 -3.92
N VAL A 142 21.43 -9.35 -3.27
CA VAL A 142 20.02 -9.63 -2.96
C VAL A 142 19.45 -8.53 -2.06
N GLU A 143 20.20 -8.12 -1.03
CA GLU A 143 19.80 -7.01 -0.15
C GLU A 143 19.60 -5.72 -0.96
N GLU A 144 20.54 -5.35 -1.82
CA GLU A 144 20.43 -4.16 -2.67
C GLU A 144 19.18 -4.19 -3.58
N ILE A 145 18.91 -5.34 -4.23
CA ILE A 145 17.74 -5.50 -5.10
C ILE A 145 16.44 -5.35 -4.30
N ILE A 146 16.36 -5.98 -3.12
CA ILE A 146 15.16 -5.94 -2.27
C ILE A 146 14.96 -4.55 -1.64
N ASP A 147 16.03 -3.90 -1.16
CA ASP A 147 15.96 -2.54 -0.62
C ASP A 147 15.56 -1.54 -1.72
N GLY A 148 16.05 -1.75 -2.95
CA GLY A 148 15.63 -1.03 -4.14
C GLY A 148 14.16 -1.26 -4.49
N LEU A 149 13.65 -2.48 -4.36
CA LEU A 149 12.22 -2.79 -4.53
C LEU A 149 11.38 -2.06 -3.47
N VAL A 150 11.73 -2.20 -2.19
CA VAL A 150 11.03 -1.58 -1.06
C VAL A 150 10.97 -0.07 -1.24
N THR A 151 12.10 0.57 -1.54
CA THR A 151 12.18 2.02 -1.74
C THR A 151 11.30 2.48 -2.91
N ARG A 152 11.32 1.76 -4.04
CA ARG A 152 10.53 2.10 -5.23
C ARG A 152 9.02 1.92 -5.01
N LEU A 153 8.60 0.85 -4.34
CA LEU A 153 7.19 0.65 -3.98
C LEU A 153 6.73 1.65 -2.91
N MET A 154 7.60 1.99 -1.95
CA MET A 154 7.30 2.95 -0.89
C MET A 154 7.01 4.32 -1.47
N LYS A 155 7.83 4.74 -2.44
CA LYS A 155 7.60 5.99 -3.19
C LYS A 155 6.21 5.99 -3.80
N ARG A 156 5.81 4.91 -4.49
CA ARG A 156 4.49 4.77 -5.14
C ARG A 156 3.33 4.80 -4.16
N MET A 157 3.45 4.04 -3.07
CA MET A 157 2.44 4.01 -2.01
C MET A 157 2.22 5.40 -1.39
N CYS A 158 3.29 6.21 -1.27
CA CYS A 158 3.23 7.55 -0.67
C CYS A 158 3.08 8.69 -1.70
N THR A 159 3.00 8.40 -3.00
CA THR A 159 2.81 9.42 -4.05
C THR A 159 1.38 9.47 -4.52
N ILE A 160 0.92 10.67 -4.87
CA ILE A 160 -0.32 10.88 -5.62
C ILE A 160 0.07 11.34 -7.04
N PRO A 161 -0.53 10.78 -8.12
CA PRO A 161 -0.25 11.21 -9.48
C PRO A 161 -0.81 12.61 -9.73
N GLU A 162 0.03 13.50 -10.27
CA GLU A 162 -0.21 14.92 -10.54
C GLU A 162 -1.43 15.25 -11.45
N ASN A 163 -2.14 14.24 -11.97
CA ASN A 163 -3.23 14.41 -12.95
C ASN A 163 -4.65 14.36 -12.37
N ALA A 164 -4.83 14.43 -11.05
CA ALA A 164 -6.17 14.51 -10.44
C ALA A 164 -6.90 15.85 -10.68
N GLY A 165 -6.21 16.86 -11.26
CA GLY A 165 -6.72 18.23 -11.37
C GLY A 165 -7.49 18.62 -12.65
N THR A 166 -7.69 17.73 -13.63
CA THR A 166 -8.43 18.09 -14.87
C THR A 166 -9.26 16.95 -15.44
N SER A 167 -10.36 16.60 -14.78
CA SER A 167 -11.51 15.97 -15.43
C SER A 167 -12.73 16.11 -14.52
N ASP A 168 -13.87 16.42 -15.13
CA ASP A 168 -15.20 16.66 -14.54
C ASP A 168 -15.84 15.37 -13.95
N SER A 169 -15.02 14.49 -13.38
CA SER A 169 -15.41 13.23 -12.76
C SER A 169 -14.90 13.23 -11.31
N GLY A 170 -15.79 13.01 -10.35
CA GLY A 170 -15.57 13.22 -8.91
C GLY A 170 -14.33 12.55 -8.29
N PRO A 171 -14.04 12.85 -7.01
CA PRO A 171 -12.77 12.55 -6.38
C PRO A 171 -12.70 11.10 -5.90
N VAL A 172 -12.58 10.13 -6.80
CA VAL A 172 -12.33 8.72 -6.43
C VAL A 172 -11.55 8.05 -7.57
N ASP A 173 -10.36 7.51 -7.27
CA ASP A 173 -9.68 6.40 -7.99
C ASP A 173 -8.19 6.23 -7.54
N CYS A 174 -7.55 7.23 -6.93
CA CYS A 174 -6.13 7.12 -6.52
C CYS A 174 -5.93 6.28 -5.25
N SER A 175 -6.92 6.28 -4.35
CA SER A 175 -6.86 5.53 -3.09
C SER A 175 -6.68 4.02 -3.35
N ASP A 176 -7.33 3.50 -4.39
CA ASP A 176 -7.26 2.07 -4.73
C ASP A 176 -5.84 1.66 -5.17
N ALA A 177 -5.12 2.53 -5.88
CA ALA A 177 -3.76 2.25 -6.30
C ALA A 177 -2.78 2.17 -5.12
N GLN A 178 -2.90 3.09 -4.16
CA GLN A 178 -2.08 3.08 -2.94
C GLN A 178 -2.40 1.86 -2.06
N PHE A 179 -3.68 1.50 -1.90
CA PHE A 179 -4.09 0.27 -1.21
C PHE A 179 -3.57 -0.99 -1.90
N ASN A 180 -3.57 -1.01 -3.23
CA ASN A 180 -2.99 -2.11 -4.00
C ASN A 180 -1.48 -2.27 -3.70
N VAL A 181 -0.72 -1.18 -3.67
CA VAL A 181 0.72 -1.23 -3.31
C VAL A 181 0.92 -1.62 -1.84
N GLN A 182 0.09 -1.12 -0.92
CA GLN A 182 0.13 -1.55 0.49
C GLN A 182 -0.12 -3.06 0.61
N HIS A 183 -1.06 -3.60 -0.19
CA HIS A 183 -1.32 -5.02 -0.26
C HIS A 183 -0.13 -5.82 -0.84
N LEU A 184 0.62 -5.25 -1.80
CA LEU A 184 1.88 -5.85 -2.27
C LEU A 184 2.90 -5.96 -1.14
N PHE A 185 3.08 -4.89 -0.36
CA PHE A 185 3.98 -4.93 0.79
C PHE A 185 3.57 -6.00 1.80
N ARG A 186 2.27 -6.10 2.08
CA ARG A 186 1.73 -7.15 2.96
C ARG A 186 2.08 -8.54 2.43
N LYS A 187 1.85 -8.82 1.14
CA LYS A 187 2.19 -10.12 0.53
C LYS A 187 3.69 -10.41 0.51
N LEU A 188 4.51 -9.42 0.15
CA LEU A 188 5.98 -9.54 0.15
C LEU A 188 6.52 -9.81 1.55
N GLY A 189 5.88 -9.25 2.58
CA GLY A 189 6.21 -9.48 3.98
C GLY A 189 5.98 -10.92 4.47
N ASN A 190 5.34 -11.78 3.68
CA ASN A 190 5.25 -13.20 4.02
C ASN A 190 6.63 -13.85 4.19
N GLU A 191 7.65 -13.36 3.48
CA GLU A 191 9.04 -13.75 3.70
C GLU A 191 9.73 -12.82 4.69
N GLU A 192 10.29 -13.40 5.76
CA GLU A 192 10.91 -12.69 6.88
C GLU A 192 11.98 -11.70 6.44
N PHE A 193 12.86 -12.13 5.53
CA PHE A 193 13.94 -11.30 4.99
C PHE A 193 13.45 -9.99 4.34
N ILE A 194 12.33 -10.03 3.61
CA ILE A 194 11.73 -8.84 2.99
C ILE A 194 10.90 -8.09 4.04
N GLY A 195 10.13 -8.82 4.86
CA GLY A 195 9.25 -8.25 5.88
C GLY A 195 9.97 -7.36 6.88
N GLN A 196 11.13 -7.78 7.38
CA GLN A 196 11.97 -6.98 8.28
C GLN A 196 12.46 -5.68 7.62
N ARG A 197 12.81 -5.71 6.34
CA ARG A 197 13.22 -4.51 5.58
C ARG A 197 12.06 -3.55 5.36
N ILE A 198 10.89 -4.09 4.99
CA ILE A 198 9.67 -3.28 4.84
C ILE A 198 9.36 -2.58 6.15
N ILE A 199 9.26 -3.31 7.27
CA ILE A 199 8.79 -2.74 8.53
C ILE A 199 9.77 -1.71 9.10
N LEU A 200 11.08 -1.92 8.90
CA LEU A 200 12.11 -0.93 9.22
C LEU A 200 11.95 0.34 8.36
N ALA A 201 11.87 0.19 7.04
CA ALA A 201 11.73 1.31 6.12
C ALA A 201 10.44 2.11 6.35
N VAL A 202 9.32 1.43 6.63
CA VAL A 202 8.04 2.09 6.96
C VAL A 202 8.16 2.90 8.25
N SER A 203 8.82 2.37 9.29
CA SER A 203 9.02 3.06 10.57
C SER A 203 9.87 4.32 10.41
N GLN A 204 10.94 4.24 9.61
CA GLN A 204 11.76 5.41 9.26
C GLN A 204 10.93 6.42 8.45
N LYS A 205 10.10 5.95 7.51
CA LYS A 205 9.25 6.82 6.71
C LYS A 205 8.20 7.55 7.56
N ILE A 206 7.61 6.91 8.57
CA ILE A 206 6.69 7.55 9.53
C ILE A 206 7.39 8.73 10.22
N SER A 207 8.62 8.53 10.70
CA SER A 207 9.43 9.59 11.31
C SER A 207 9.62 10.77 10.33
N ASN A 208 10.00 10.49 9.09
CA ASN A 208 10.21 11.52 8.07
C ASN A 208 8.93 12.29 7.70
N VAL A 209 7.79 11.58 7.59
CA VAL A 209 6.48 12.21 7.34
C VAL A 209 6.07 13.05 8.54
N SER A 210 6.38 12.61 9.76
CA SER A 210 6.11 13.36 10.99
C SER A 210 6.86 14.69 11.01
N GLU A 211 8.17 14.66 10.75
CA GLU A 211 9.02 15.85 10.69
C GLU A 211 8.55 16.83 9.61
N SER A 212 8.07 16.30 8.48
CA SER A 212 7.53 17.13 7.40
C SER A 212 6.18 17.75 7.76
N LEU A 213 5.26 17.00 8.39
CA LEU A 213 3.97 17.51 8.86
C LEU A 213 4.11 18.60 9.92
N LEU A 214 5.14 18.51 10.77
CA LEU A 214 5.41 19.53 11.80
C LEU A 214 5.72 20.91 11.19
N LEU A 215 6.30 20.92 9.99
CA LEU A 215 6.74 22.13 9.29
C LEU A 215 5.77 22.59 8.19
N LEU A 216 4.81 21.74 7.83
CA LEU A 216 3.91 21.99 6.73
C LEU A 216 2.77 22.94 7.14
N ASP A 217 2.41 23.85 6.24
CA ASP A 217 1.22 24.66 6.41
C ASP A 217 -0.02 23.76 6.30
N PRO A 218 -0.95 23.76 7.28
CA PRO A 218 -2.20 23.00 7.19
C PRO A 218 -3.09 23.37 5.99
N PHE A 219 -2.83 24.51 5.34
CA PHE A 219 -3.51 24.95 4.12
C PHE A 219 -2.73 24.60 2.83
N ASP A 220 -1.58 23.94 2.93
CA ASP A 220 -0.84 23.44 1.77
C ASP A 220 -1.59 22.28 1.11
N ASP A 221 -1.60 22.24 -0.22
CA ASP A 221 -2.30 21.23 -1.00
C ASP A 221 -1.81 19.80 -0.70
N SER A 222 -0.55 19.64 -0.25
CA SER A 222 0.02 18.34 0.11
C SER A 222 -0.35 17.86 1.52
N PHE A 223 -0.92 18.72 2.37
CA PHE A 223 -1.21 18.38 3.77
C PHE A 223 -2.15 17.18 3.90
N PRO A 224 -3.32 17.12 3.24
CA PRO A 224 -4.20 15.95 3.29
C PRO A 224 -3.50 14.65 2.85
N ASP A 225 -2.60 14.74 1.89
CA ASP A 225 -1.89 13.60 1.33
C ASP A 225 -0.87 13.03 2.31
N MET A 226 -0.13 13.91 2.99
CA MET A 226 0.79 13.52 4.06
C MET A 226 0.03 12.85 5.22
N HIS A 227 -1.17 13.34 5.54
CA HIS A 227 -2.05 12.73 6.52
C HIS A 227 -2.49 11.32 6.10
N GLY A 228 -2.94 11.15 4.84
CA GLY A 228 -3.30 9.85 4.28
C GLY A 228 -2.14 8.85 4.29
N ASN A 229 -0.96 9.31 3.86
CA ASN A 229 0.28 8.53 3.90
C ASN A 229 0.61 8.05 5.31
N MET A 230 0.45 8.90 6.32
CA MET A 230 0.71 8.53 7.72
C MET A 230 -0.17 7.34 8.15
N PHE A 231 -1.47 7.40 7.88
CA PHE A 231 -2.39 6.30 8.23
C PHE A 231 -2.05 5.01 7.48
N MET A 232 -1.76 5.12 6.19
CA MET A 232 -1.36 3.99 5.34
C MET A 232 -0.11 3.27 5.87
N LEU A 233 0.90 4.05 6.30
CA LEU A 233 2.16 3.53 6.83
C LEU A 233 1.94 2.82 8.18
N ILE A 234 1.25 3.45 9.13
CA ILE A 234 0.99 2.85 10.45
C ILE A 234 0.16 1.57 10.30
N GLN A 235 -0.84 1.57 9.43
CA GLN A 235 -1.68 0.40 9.17
C GLN A 235 -0.88 -0.75 8.52
N LEU A 236 0.05 -0.45 7.62
CA LEU A 236 0.92 -1.47 7.02
C LEU A 236 1.76 -2.18 8.09
N ILE A 237 2.34 -1.44 9.05
CA ILE A 237 3.06 -2.04 10.18
C ILE A 237 2.13 -2.95 10.99
N GLU A 238 0.91 -2.48 11.29
CA GLU A 238 -0.06 -3.29 12.03
C GLU A 238 -0.40 -4.61 11.32
N PHE A 239 -0.57 -4.58 9.99
CA PHE A 239 -0.81 -5.79 9.20
C PHE A 239 0.38 -6.75 9.25
N LEU A 240 1.61 -6.25 9.04
CA LEU A 240 2.81 -7.09 9.04
C LEU A 240 3.03 -7.77 10.41
N ILE A 241 2.83 -7.03 11.50
CA ILE A 241 2.94 -7.61 12.84
C ILE A 241 1.88 -8.68 13.05
N SER A 242 0.62 -8.36 12.73
CA SER A 242 -0.52 -9.25 12.99
C SER A 242 -0.44 -10.55 12.19
N ASP A 243 0.03 -10.47 10.95
CA ASP A 243 0.05 -11.61 10.04
C ASP A 243 1.31 -12.47 10.23
N TYR A 244 2.47 -11.85 10.44
CA TYR A 244 3.74 -12.54 10.22
C TYR A 244 4.70 -12.57 11.41
N MET A 245 4.56 -11.69 12.41
CA MET A 245 5.56 -11.58 13.49
C MET A 245 5.83 -12.91 14.20
N LYS A 246 4.76 -13.65 14.56
CA LYS A 246 4.89 -14.98 15.18
C LYS A 246 5.67 -15.96 14.32
N ILE A 247 5.42 -15.93 13.01
CA ILE A 247 6.04 -16.84 12.03
C ILE A 247 7.52 -16.48 11.89
N TRP A 248 7.83 -15.19 11.70
CA TRP A 248 9.19 -14.68 11.61
C TRP A 248 10.03 -15.01 12.85
N LEU A 249 9.47 -14.86 14.06
CA LEU A 249 10.18 -15.18 15.30
C LEU A 249 10.49 -16.68 15.48
N CYS A 250 9.85 -17.55 14.70
CA CYS A 250 10.16 -18.98 14.66
C CYS A 250 11.25 -19.32 13.62
N CYS A 251 11.58 -18.39 12.71
CA CYS A 251 12.58 -18.61 11.68
C CYS A 251 14.00 -18.59 12.26
N GLU A 252 14.82 -19.58 11.91
CA GLU A 252 16.22 -19.63 12.36
C GLU A 252 17.08 -18.50 11.77
N GLN A 253 16.71 -17.98 10.60
CA GLN A 253 17.41 -16.92 9.90
C GLN A 253 16.98 -15.51 10.35
N PHE A 254 16.13 -15.41 11.39
CA PHE A 254 15.63 -14.14 11.91
C PHE A 254 16.76 -13.18 12.25
N ASP A 255 16.89 -12.11 11.46
CA ASP A 255 17.96 -11.15 11.68
C ASP A 255 17.66 -10.26 12.89
N ARG A 256 18.27 -10.62 14.02
CA ARG A 256 18.09 -9.90 15.28
C ARG A 256 18.58 -8.45 15.18
N LYS A 257 19.62 -8.16 14.40
CA LYS A 257 20.16 -6.80 14.31
C LYS A 257 19.18 -5.87 13.60
N ILE A 258 18.59 -6.34 12.50
CA ILE A 258 17.56 -5.58 11.77
C ILE A 258 16.32 -5.41 12.65
N PHE A 259 15.91 -6.45 13.39
CA PHE A 259 14.80 -6.34 14.34
C PHE A 259 15.07 -5.28 15.43
N GLU A 260 16.24 -5.28 16.04
CA GLU A 260 16.58 -4.28 17.06
C GLU A 260 16.63 -2.85 16.48
N GLU A 261 17.16 -2.70 15.27
CA GLU A 261 17.14 -1.42 14.56
C GLU A 261 15.72 -0.97 14.28
N TRP A 262 14.84 -1.88 13.89
CA TRP A 262 13.43 -1.59 13.72
C TRP A 262 12.76 -1.20 15.04
N VAL A 263 13.00 -1.90 16.14
CA VAL A 263 12.48 -1.51 17.46
C VAL A 263 12.92 -0.09 17.84
N ARG A 264 14.19 0.27 17.60
CA ARG A 264 14.66 1.65 17.81
C ARG A 264 13.93 2.64 16.89
N SER A 265 13.73 2.27 15.62
CA SER A 265 13.06 3.10 14.62
C SER A 265 11.59 3.35 14.95
N ILE A 266 10.82 2.32 15.35
CA ILE A 266 9.40 2.47 15.70
C ILE A 266 9.22 3.27 17.00
N LEU A 267 10.13 3.14 17.97
CA LEU A 267 10.10 3.94 19.19
C LEU A 267 10.49 5.41 18.93
N LYS A 268 11.39 5.68 17.97
CA LYS A 268 11.62 7.05 17.48
C LYS A 268 10.34 7.58 16.82
N ALA A 269 9.75 6.83 15.90
CA ALA A 269 8.52 7.21 15.22
C ALA A 269 7.40 7.52 16.21
N ARG A 270 7.24 6.72 17.29
CA ARG A 270 6.30 6.99 18.39
C ARG A 270 6.51 8.38 18.98
N LYS A 271 7.74 8.69 19.39
CA LYS A 271 8.11 10.00 19.96
C LYS A 271 7.88 11.14 18.99
N ASP A 272 8.21 10.95 17.71
CA ASP A 272 7.99 11.98 16.70
C ASP A 272 6.48 12.26 16.52
N LEU A 273 5.63 11.24 16.64
CA LEU A 273 4.17 11.38 16.55
C LEU A 273 3.55 12.00 17.80
N GLU A 274 4.14 11.82 18.99
CA GLU A 274 3.73 12.52 20.22
C GLU A 274 3.82 14.04 20.04
N VAL A 275 4.84 14.54 19.33
CA VAL A 275 4.98 15.99 19.03
C VAL A 275 3.83 16.50 18.15
N LEU A 276 3.21 15.63 17.34
CA LEU A 276 2.09 15.98 16.47
C LEU A 276 0.72 15.83 17.14
N GLU A 277 0.64 15.59 18.45
CA GLU A 277 -0.64 15.40 19.16
C GLU A 277 -1.63 16.56 18.91
N ASN A 278 -1.12 17.79 18.86
CA ASN A 278 -1.90 18.99 18.58
C ASN A 278 -2.41 19.08 17.13
N ILE A 279 -1.73 18.42 16.18
CA ILE A 279 -2.16 18.35 14.78
C ILE A 279 -3.20 17.23 14.63
N ASN A 280 -2.86 16.03 15.12
CA ASN A 280 -3.75 14.88 15.10
C ASN A 280 -3.36 13.82 16.15
N GLY A 281 -4.01 13.85 17.30
CA GLY A 281 -3.80 12.87 18.38
C GLY A 281 -4.10 11.41 18.02
N LEU A 282 -4.80 11.12 16.91
CA LEU A 282 -5.04 9.74 16.47
C LEU A 282 -3.76 9.01 16.10
N TYR A 283 -2.70 9.73 15.70
CA TYR A 283 -1.41 9.12 15.39
C TYR A 283 -0.78 8.45 16.59
N VAL A 284 -0.83 9.12 17.75
CA VAL A 284 -0.37 8.57 19.02
C VAL A 284 -1.16 7.32 19.36
N VAL A 285 -2.49 7.37 19.26
CA VAL A 285 -3.35 6.20 19.54
C VAL A 285 -3.02 5.01 18.63
N TYR A 286 -2.78 5.24 17.35
CA TYR A 286 -2.49 4.16 16.41
C TYR A 286 -1.08 3.59 16.55
N ILE A 287 -0.07 4.43 16.78
CA ILE A 287 1.29 3.94 16.98
C ILE A 287 1.42 3.21 18.33
N GLU A 288 0.73 3.66 19.38
CA GLU A 288 0.65 2.95 20.66
C GLU A 288 0.01 1.57 20.52
N ARG A 289 -1.07 1.47 19.71
CA ARG A 289 -1.66 0.15 19.38
C ARG A 289 -0.66 -0.77 18.69
N VAL A 290 0.12 -0.24 17.75
CA VAL A 290 1.15 -0.99 17.03
C VAL A 290 2.26 -1.45 17.97
N VAL A 291 2.80 -0.57 18.82
CA VAL A 291 3.85 -0.88 19.80
C VAL A 291 3.36 -1.89 20.83
N GLY A 292 2.15 -1.70 21.37
CA GLY A 292 1.55 -2.64 22.32
C GLY A 292 1.29 -4.03 21.71
N ARG A 293 0.93 -4.09 20.42
CA ARG A 293 0.83 -5.36 19.69
C ARG A 293 2.20 -6.00 19.51
N LEU A 294 3.21 -5.23 19.08
CA LEU A 294 4.57 -5.71 18.94
C LEU A 294 5.08 -6.34 20.24
N ALA A 295 4.97 -5.60 21.36
CA ALA A 295 5.38 -6.07 22.68
C ALA A 295 4.74 -7.41 23.04
N ARG A 296 3.44 -7.56 22.77
CA ARG A 296 2.70 -8.81 23.02
C ARG A 296 3.24 -9.98 22.19
N GLU A 297 3.54 -9.73 20.91
CA GLU A 297 4.01 -10.77 20.00
C GLU A 297 5.45 -11.22 20.29
N VAL A 298 6.31 -10.31 20.76
CA VAL A 298 7.73 -10.61 21.03
C VAL A 298 7.98 -11.11 22.46
N ALA A 299 7.04 -10.88 23.39
CA ALA A 299 7.19 -11.27 24.80
C ALA A 299 7.56 -12.75 24.99
N PRO A 300 6.95 -13.73 24.30
CA PRO A 300 7.35 -15.14 24.44
C PRO A 300 8.80 -15.37 24.00
N ALA A 301 9.21 -14.81 22.85
CA ALA A 301 10.56 -14.96 22.33
C ALA A 301 11.62 -14.30 23.23
N ALA A 302 11.29 -13.19 23.88
CA ALA A 302 12.15 -12.55 24.87
C ALA A 302 12.33 -13.42 26.14
N HIS A 303 11.24 -14.00 26.67
CA HIS A 303 11.31 -14.90 27.83
C HIS A 303 12.08 -16.20 27.54
N GLU A 304 12.06 -16.67 26.29
CA GLU A 304 12.85 -17.82 25.82
C GLU A 304 14.34 -17.47 25.57
N GLY A 305 14.74 -16.21 25.76
CA GLY A 305 16.11 -15.74 25.50
C GLY A 305 16.48 -15.67 24.02
N LYS A 306 15.49 -15.72 23.11
CA LYS A 306 15.71 -15.57 21.66
C LYS A 306 15.93 -14.12 21.25
N LEU A 307 15.39 -13.18 22.02
CA LEU A 307 15.55 -11.74 21.83
C LEU A 307 16.23 -11.10 23.03
N ASP A 308 16.94 -9.99 22.79
CA ASP A 308 17.56 -9.23 23.86
C ASP A 308 16.49 -8.59 24.78
N LEU A 309 16.65 -8.81 26.08
CA LEU A 309 15.78 -8.25 27.12
C LEU A 309 15.87 -6.72 27.18
N ASP A 310 17.01 -6.12 26.83
CA ASP A 310 17.13 -4.65 26.76
C ASP A 310 16.20 -4.09 25.68
N VAL A 311 16.16 -4.73 24.51
CA VAL A 311 15.31 -4.34 23.39
C VAL A 311 13.83 -4.54 23.73
N PHE A 312 13.50 -5.65 24.40
CA PHE A 312 12.15 -5.91 24.88
C PHE A 312 11.70 -4.89 25.95
N SER A 313 12.58 -4.53 26.89
CA SER A 313 12.25 -3.56 27.95
C SER A 313 11.86 -2.19 27.39
N LYS A 314 12.46 -1.77 26.27
CA LYS A 314 12.14 -0.51 25.59
C LYS A 314 10.74 -0.49 24.98
N LEU A 315 10.14 -1.65 24.71
CA LEU A 315 8.77 -1.78 24.19
C LEU A 315 7.70 -1.74 25.29
N LEU A 316 8.07 -1.99 26.54
CA LEU A 316 7.17 -1.99 27.69
C LEU A 316 7.09 -0.63 28.41
N CYS A 317 7.91 0.34 27.97
CA CYS A 317 8.01 1.69 28.51
C CYS A 317 7.32 2.72 27.61
#